data_AF-A0A536J7F1-F1
#
_entry.id   AF-A0A536J7F1-F1
#
_cell.length_a   1.000
_cell.length_b   1.000
_cell.length_c   1.000
_cell.angle_alpha   90.00
_cell.angle_beta   90.00
_cell.angle_gamma   90.00
#
_symmetry.space_group_name_H-M   'P 1'
#
loop_
_entity.id
_entity.type
_entity.pdbx_description
1 polymer ?
#
loop_
_entity_poly.entity_id
_entity_poly.type
_entity_poly.pdbx_seq_one_letter_code
_entity_poly.pdbx_strand_id
1 'polypeptide(L)'
;GLTELARDRLRGARLIANPGCYPTAALLALIPALKAGLITEDIVVDAKSGVSGAGHAVEDAYLFGTIDESVRPYGVPKHRHTPEIAQEAAALLGKAPRLTFTPHLVPMNRGLIASCYAPLRAGKTAKDVSTAYAHEYAEEPFVRVIDTYPATKATLGSNWCLVHALVDEENARLVAFAALDNLVKGAAGSALQNFNARFGYPETMGLEALPLWP
;
A
#
# COMPACT_ATOMS: atom_id res chain seq x y z
N GLY A 1 0.24 11.69 5.49
CA GLY A 1 0.27 12.34 4.17
C GLY A 1 0.29 11.28 3.10
N LEU A 2 -0.76 10.48 3.01
CA LEU A 2 -0.94 9.64 1.83
C LEU A 2 -1.60 10.54 0.78
N THR A 3 -0.84 10.97 -0.23
CA THR A 3 -1.25 12.08 -1.12
C THR A 3 -2.62 11.82 -1.76
N GLU A 4 -2.87 10.59 -2.20
CA GLU A 4 -4.12 10.13 -2.79
C GLU A 4 -5.35 10.32 -1.86
N LEU A 5 -5.17 10.34 -0.53
CA LEU A 5 -6.24 10.61 0.44
C LEU A 5 -6.22 12.03 1.00
N ALA A 6 -5.04 12.64 1.07
CA ALA A 6 -4.82 13.84 1.88
C ALA A 6 -4.48 15.09 1.06
N ARG A 7 -4.50 15.01 -0.29
CA ARG A 7 -4.08 16.08 -1.21
C ARG A 7 -4.52 17.47 -0.78
N ASP A 8 -5.80 17.66 -0.47
CA ASP A 8 -6.34 18.96 -0.05
C ASP A 8 -5.81 19.41 1.31
N ARG A 9 -5.65 18.47 2.25
CA ARG A 9 -5.10 18.73 3.59
C ARG A 9 -3.59 19.02 3.57
N LEU A 10 -2.88 18.59 2.53
CA LEU A 10 -1.45 18.87 2.37
C LEU A 10 -1.20 20.32 1.97
N ARG A 11 -2.14 20.94 1.24
CA ARG A 11 -2.04 22.36 0.86
C ARG A 11 -2.02 23.22 2.11
N GLY A 12 -0.93 23.96 2.30
CA GLY A 12 -0.72 24.81 3.49
C GLY A 12 -0.34 24.08 4.77
N ALA A 13 -0.19 22.75 4.78
CA ALA A 13 0.28 22.02 5.96
C ALA A 13 1.68 22.49 6.37
N ARG A 14 1.91 22.81 7.66
CA ARG A 14 3.26 23.19 8.14
C ARG A 14 4.14 21.99 8.45
N LEU A 15 3.53 20.87 8.81
CA LEU A 15 4.17 19.61 9.15
C LEU A 15 3.38 18.48 8.49
N ILE A 16 4.08 17.58 7.80
CA ILE A 16 3.48 16.43 7.15
C ILE A 16 4.12 15.18 7.73
N ALA A 17 3.29 14.34 8.36
CA ALA A 17 3.69 12.98 8.69
C ALA A 17 3.60 12.14 7.41
N ASN A 18 4.75 11.77 6.83
CA ASN A 18 4.81 10.86 5.70
C ASN A 18 4.40 9.45 6.16
N PRO A 19 3.56 8.72 5.40
CA PRO A 19 3.08 7.41 5.83
C PRO A 19 4.20 6.38 5.87
N GLY A 20 3.98 5.31 6.63
CA GLY A 20 4.83 4.12 6.56
C GLY A 20 4.68 3.38 5.22
N CYS A 21 5.66 2.55 4.87
CA CYS A 21 5.68 1.79 3.62
C CYS A 21 4.54 0.76 3.52
N TYR A 22 4.31 -0.03 4.57
CA TYR A 22 3.19 -0.98 4.64
C TYR A 22 1.81 -0.29 4.67
N PRO A 23 1.58 0.75 5.49
CA PRO A 23 0.36 1.55 5.44
C PRO A 23 0.06 2.07 4.03
N THR A 24 1.07 2.58 3.33
CA THR A 24 0.91 3.07 1.96
C THR A 24 0.36 1.97 1.05
N ALA A 25 1.00 0.80 1.00
CA ALA A 25 0.53 -0.28 0.13
C ALA A 25 -0.83 -0.84 0.55
N ALA A 26 -1.03 -1.12 1.84
CA ALA A 26 -2.28 -1.69 2.34
C ALA A 26 -3.46 -0.75 2.11
N LEU A 27 -3.30 0.55 2.38
CA LEU A 27 -4.34 1.54 2.16
C LEU A 27 -4.61 1.73 0.66
N LEU A 28 -3.58 1.85 -0.19
CA LEU A 28 -3.81 1.94 -1.64
C LEU A 28 -4.50 0.69 -2.21
N ALA A 29 -4.28 -0.48 -1.63
CA ALA A 29 -5.05 -1.68 -1.99
C ALA A 29 -6.52 -1.60 -1.54
N LEU A 30 -6.84 -0.91 -0.45
CA LEU A 30 -8.15 -0.97 0.22
C LEU A 30 -9.04 0.27 0.03
N ILE A 31 -8.47 1.44 -0.22
CA ILE A 31 -9.18 2.74 -0.28
C ILE A 31 -10.43 2.70 -1.16
N PRO A 32 -10.39 2.21 -2.41
CA PRO A 32 -11.58 2.24 -3.27
C PRO A 32 -12.72 1.42 -2.67
N ALA A 33 -12.42 0.23 -2.14
CA ALA A 33 -13.42 -0.64 -1.51
C ALA A 33 -13.97 -0.06 -0.20
N LEU A 34 -13.12 0.61 0.59
CA LEU A 34 -13.54 1.27 1.83
C LEU A 34 -14.44 2.48 1.55
N LYS A 35 -14.03 3.38 0.65
CA LYS A 35 -14.80 4.58 0.25
C LYS A 35 -16.17 4.22 -0.34
N ALA A 36 -16.21 3.21 -1.20
CA ALA A 36 -17.47 2.75 -1.82
C ALA A 36 -18.32 1.84 -0.91
N GLY A 37 -17.88 1.57 0.33
CA GLY A 37 -18.61 0.73 1.28
C GLY A 37 -18.81 -0.70 0.79
N LEU A 38 -17.83 -1.27 0.08
CA LEU A 38 -17.94 -2.59 -0.55
C LEU A 38 -17.62 -3.73 0.41
N ILE A 39 -16.77 -3.48 1.41
CA ILE A 39 -16.28 -4.50 2.35
C ILE A 39 -16.76 -4.25 3.78
N THR A 40 -16.69 -5.29 4.60
CA THR A 40 -16.95 -5.20 6.05
C THR A 40 -15.73 -4.67 6.81
N GLU A 41 -15.83 -4.54 8.13
CA GLU A 41 -14.72 -4.08 8.99
C GLU A 41 -13.62 -5.14 9.24
N ASP A 42 -13.82 -6.37 8.78
CA ASP A 42 -12.89 -7.48 8.97
C ASP A 42 -11.84 -7.49 7.85
N ILE A 43 -10.62 -7.09 8.17
CA ILE A 43 -9.56 -6.83 7.19
C ILE A 43 -8.33 -7.63 7.58
N VAL A 44 -7.81 -8.40 6.62
CA VAL A 44 -6.53 -9.09 6.74
C VAL A 44 -5.56 -8.49 5.74
N VAL A 45 -4.38 -8.12 6.22
CA VAL A 45 -3.27 -7.63 5.40
C VAL A 45 -2.08 -8.56 5.61
N ASP A 46 -1.74 -9.32 4.59
CA ASP A 46 -0.53 -10.14 4.54
C ASP A 46 0.47 -9.48 3.57
N ALA A 47 1.53 -8.90 4.12
CA ALA A 47 2.43 -8.07 3.34
C ALA A 47 3.87 -8.60 3.35
N LYS A 48 4.55 -8.46 2.22
CA LYS A 48 5.90 -8.95 1.98
C LYS A 48 6.78 -7.77 1.62
N SER A 49 7.94 -7.61 2.25
CA SER A 49 8.88 -6.52 1.95
C SER A 49 10.30 -7.04 1.83
N GLY A 50 11.07 -6.38 0.95
CA GLY A 50 12.52 -6.51 0.94
C GLY A 50 13.17 -5.95 2.21
N VAL A 51 14.41 -6.36 2.45
CA VAL A 51 15.16 -6.06 3.69
C VAL A 51 15.39 -4.57 3.91
N SER A 52 15.47 -3.76 2.84
CA SER A 52 15.77 -2.33 2.99
C SER A 52 14.75 -1.56 3.85
N GLY A 53 13.54 -2.09 4.04
CA GLY A 53 12.55 -1.53 4.97
C GLY A 53 12.96 -1.61 6.45
N ALA A 54 13.89 -2.49 6.82
CA ALA A 54 14.47 -2.58 8.16
C ALA A 54 15.53 -1.51 8.45
N GLY A 55 15.97 -0.77 7.41
CA GLY A 55 16.99 0.26 7.52
C GLY A 55 18.42 -0.27 7.31
N HIS A 56 19.39 0.48 7.82
CA HIS A 56 20.83 0.22 7.65
C HIS A 56 21.52 -0.11 9.00
N ALA A 57 20.76 -0.58 9.98
CA ALA A 57 21.32 -1.05 11.24
C ALA A 57 22.04 -2.39 11.01
N VAL A 58 23.18 -2.58 11.68
CA VAL A 58 23.94 -3.83 11.63
C VAL A 58 23.47 -4.73 12.76
N GLU A 59 22.68 -5.75 12.42
CA GLU A 59 22.15 -6.75 13.35
C GLU A 59 22.23 -8.12 12.68
N ASP A 60 22.48 -9.19 13.45
CA ASP A 60 22.55 -10.56 12.93
C ASP A 60 21.30 -10.92 12.12
N ALA A 61 20.14 -10.42 12.57
CA ALA A 61 18.87 -10.61 11.90
C ALA A 61 18.83 -10.07 10.45
N TYR A 62 19.71 -9.14 10.08
CA TYR A 62 19.75 -8.50 8.77
C TYR A 62 21.03 -8.77 7.97
N LEU A 63 21.88 -9.70 8.41
CA LEU A 63 23.03 -10.14 7.63
C LEU A 63 22.57 -10.91 6.39
N PHE A 64 23.33 -10.79 5.30
CA PHE A 64 23.03 -11.47 4.03
C PHE A 64 22.81 -12.97 4.24
N GLY A 65 23.74 -13.66 4.92
CA GLY A 65 23.62 -15.11 5.16
C GLY A 65 22.47 -15.53 6.08
N THR A 66 21.79 -14.58 6.76
CA THR A 66 20.59 -14.84 7.56
C THR A 66 19.31 -14.61 6.76
N ILE A 67 19.35 -13.73 5.77
CA ILE A 67 18.17 -13.37 4.95
C ILE A 67 18.08 -14.24 3.70
N ASP A 68 19.20 -14.49 3.04
CA ASP A 68 19.25 -15.13 1.73
C ASP A 68 18.53 -16.49 1.72
N GLU A 69 17.83 -16.79 0.64
CA GLU A 69 17.02 -18.02 0.46
C GLU A 69 15.94 -18.27 1.54
N SER A 70 15.56 -17.27 2.34
CA SER A 70 14.60 -17.42 3.43
C SER A 70 13.51 -16.34 3.48
N VAL A 71 12.28 -16.75 3.79
CA VAL A 71 11.15 -15.86 4.08
C VAL A 71 10.68 -16.11 5.50
N ARG A 72 10.45 -15.05 6.27
CA ARG A 72 9.92 -15.18 7.64
C ARG A 72 8.93 -14.08 8.01
N PRO A 73 7.88 -14.38 8.80
CA PRO A 73 7.05 -13.36 9.41
C PRO A 73 7.81 -12.64 10.52
N TYR A 74 7.40 -11.41 10.84
CA TYR A 74 7.92 -10.68 12.00
C TYR A 74 6.89 -9.68 12.54
N GLY A 75 7.09 -9.17 13.76
CA GLY A 75 6.21 -8.15 14.33
C GLY A 75 4.76 -8.61 14.52
N VAL A 76 4.53 -9.91 14.72
CA VAL A 76 3.20 -10.50 14.97
C VAL A 76 3.05 -10.77 16.48
N PRO A 77 1.87 -10.53 17.09
CA PRO A 77 0.66 -9.95 16.49
C PRO A 77 0.65 -8.41 16.50
N LYS A 78 1.74 -7.75 16.89
CA LYS A 78 1.81 -6.29 17.08
C LYS A 78 2.96 -5.67 16.29
N HIS A 79 2.61 -4.92 15.25
CA HIS A 79 3.55 -4.10 14.48
C HIS A 79 3.20 -2.62 14.61
N ARG A 80 4.20 -1.73 14.52
CA ARG A 80 4.00 -0.27 14.70
C ARG A 80 3.11 0.37 13.63
N HIS A 81 3.05 -0.24 12.45
CA HIS A 81 2.17 0.19 11.35
C HIS A 81 0.71 -0.28 11.48
N THR A 82 0.40 -1.27 12.34
CA THR A 82 -0.97 -1.73 12.55
C THR A 82 -1.93 -0.58 12.95
N PRO A 83 -1.62 0.27 13.95
CA PRO A 83 -2.49 1.38 14.31
C PRO A 83 -2.64 2.43 13.20
N GLU A 84 -1.62 2.64 12.37
CA GLU A 84 -1.68 3.59 11.24
C GLU A 84 -2.66 3.11 10.17
N ILE A 85 -2.58 1.83 9.77
CA ILE A 85 -3.56 1.22 8.84
C ILE A 85 -4.96 1.28 9.44
N ALA A 86 -5.11 0.91 10.71
CA ALA A 86 -6.39 0.89 11.39
C ALA A 86 -7.02 2.29 11.50
N GLN A 87 -6.21 3.33 11.76
CA GLN A 87 -6.67 4.72 11.86
C GLN A 87 -7.28 5.19 10.53
N GLU A 88 -6.55 5.05 9.43
CA GLU A 88 -7.02 5.53 8.13
C GLU A 88 -8.20 4.69 7.61
N ALA A 89 -8.17 3.37 7.82
CA ALA A 89 -9.31 2.51 7.50
C ALA A 89 -10.55 2.86 8.34
N ALA A 90 -10.38 3.19 9.64
CA ALA A 90 -11.49 3.60 10.49
C ALA A 90 -12.13 4.90 10.03
N ALA A 91 -11.33 5.86 9.57
CA ALA A 91 -11.83 7.12 9.01
C ALA A 91 -12.72 6.91 7.78
N LEU A 92 -12.38 5.92 6.95
CA LEU A 92 -13.17 5.57 5.75
C LEU A 92 -14.40 4.68 6.09
N LEU A 93 -14.29 3.80 7.08
CA LEU A 93 -15.38 2.92 7.51
C LEU A 93 -16.41 3.60 8.42
N GLY A 94 -16.02 4.68 9.11
CA GLY A 94 -16.79 5.29 10.20
C GLY A 94 -16.79 4.48 11.51
N LYS A 95 -15.98 3.42 11.61
CA LYS A 95 -15.81 2.57 12.81
C LYS A 95 -14.44 1.88 12.79
N ALA A 96 -13.98 1.43 13.96
CA ALA A 96 -12.72 0.71 14.07
C ALA A 96 -12.76 -0.62 13.29
N PRO A 97 -11.73 -0.93 12.46
CA PRO A 97 -11.63 -2.22 11.79
C PRO A 97 -11.18 -3.32 12.76
N ARG A 98 -11.60 -4.56 12.48
CA ARG A 98 -10.93 -5.77 12.97
C ARG A 98 -9.78 -6.08 12.02
N LEU A 99 -8.61 -5.50 12.29
CA LEU A 99 -7.43 -5.60 11.43
C LEU A 99 -6.47 -6.69 11.92
N THR A 100 -6.18 -7.66 11.06
CA THR A 100 -5.02 -8.55 11.18
C THR A 100 -3.94 -8.09 10.21
N PHE A 101 -2.74 -7.81 10.70
CA PHE A 101 -1.60 -7.41 9.87
C PHE A 101 -0.37 -8.28 10.16
N THR A 102 0.14 -8.92 9.12
CA THR A 102 1.31 -9.81 9.18
C THR A 102 2.33 -9.39 8.12
N PRO A 103 3.44 -8.75 8.51
CA PRO A 103 4.54 -8.50 7.59
C PRO A 103 5.50 -9.69 7.53
N HIS A 104 6.03 -9.92 6.33
CA HIS A 104 7.04 -10.92 6.01
C HIS A 104 8.27 -10.23 5.43
N LEU A 105 9.44 -10.64 5.92
CA LEU A 105 10.74 -10.30 5.36
C LEU A 105 11.05 -11.30 4.24
N VAL A 106 11.39 -10.80 3.06
CA VAL A 106 11.64 -11.58 1.83
C VAL A 106 13.08 -11.35 1.35
N PRO A 107 13.76 -12.34 0.73
CA PRO A 107 15.17 -12.23 0.33
C PRO A 107 15.33 -11.41 -0.96
N MET A 108 14.96 -10.13 -0.87
CA MET A 108 15.16 -9.12 -1.90
C MET A 108 15.50 -7.79 -1.23
N ASN A 109 16.25 -6.93 -1.93
CA ASN A 109 16.66 -5.64 -1.35
C ASN A 109 15.48 -4.67 -1.24
N ARG A 110 14.74 -4.48 -2.32
CA ARG A 110 13.64 -3.52 -2.45
C ARG A 110 12.39 -4.20 -2.99
N GLY A 111 11.27 -3.54 -2.77
CA GLY A 111 9.94 -3.98 -3.20
C GLY A 111 9.08 -4.35 -2.01
N LEU A 112 7.79 -4.09 -2.13
CA LEU A 112 6.78 -4.45 -1.14
C LEU A 112 5.49 -4.79 -1.87
N ILE A 113 4.86 -5.89 -1.48
CA ILE A 113 3.51 -6.24 -1.92
C ILE A 113 2.61 -6.51 -0.71
N ALA A 114 1.45 -5.87 -0.68
CA ALA A 114 0.40 -6.13 0.29
C ALA A 114 -0.70 -6.96 -0.37
N SER A 115 -0.99 -8.13 0.20
CA SER A 115 -2.17 -8.94 -0.13
C SER A 115 -3.25 -8.67 0.92
N CYS A 116 -4.34 -8.05 0.50
CA CYS A 116 -5.40 -7.58 1.37
C CYS A 116 -6.68 -8.36 1.11
N TYR A 117 -7.34 -8.79 2.18
CA TYR A 117 -8.53 -9.61 2.14
C TYR A 117 -9.61 -9.02 3.05
N ALA A 118 -10.84 -8.96 2.56
CA ALA A 118 -11.97 -8.55 3.38
C ALA A 118 -13.29 -9.15 2.85
N PRO A 119 -14.23 -9.58 3.71
CA PRO A 119 -15.55 -9.99 3.27
C PRO A 119 -16.25 -8.84 2.55
N LEU A 120 -16.86 -9.14 1.40
CA LEU A 120 -17.77 -8.23 0.72
C LEU A 120 -19.04 -8.08 1.54
N ARG A 121 -19.65 -6.89 1.47
CA ARG A 121 -20.99 -6.68 1.98
C ARG A 121 -22.00 -7.38 1.07
N ALA A 122 -23.13 -7.80 1.67
CA ALA A 122 -24.21 -8.45 0.94
C ALA A 122 -24.66 -7.60 -0.26
N GLY A 123 -24.85 -8.27 -1.40
CA GLY A 123 -25.29 -7.64 -2.65
C GLY A 123 -24.22 -6.87 -3.43
N LYS A 124 -22.97 -6.82 -2.95
CA LYS A 124 -21.84 -6.25 -3.71
C LYS A 124 -21.24 -7.28 -4.65
N THR A 125 -20.84 -6.83 -5.82
CA THR A 125 -20.40 -7.67 -6.95
C THR A 125 -18.97 -7.37 -7.39
N ALA A 126 -18.39 -8.25 -8.20
CA ALA A 126 -17.11 -8.00 -8.86
C ALA A 126 -17.12 -6.73 -9.72
N LYS A 127 -18.26 -6.42 -10.35
CA LYS A 127 -18.45 -5.20 -11.14
C LYS A 127 -18.42 -3.93 -10.27
N ASP A 128 -18.99 -3.98 -9.08
CA ASP A 128 -18.92 -2.84 -8.14
C ASP A 128 -17.47 -2.57 -7.72
N VAL A 129 -16.70 -3.64 -7.46
CA VAL A 129 -15.28 -3.55 -7.13
C VAL A 129 -14.50 -2.96 -8.31
N SER A 130 -14.59 -3.53 -9.51
CA SER A 130 -13.82 -3.02 -10.66
C SER A 130 -14.18 -1.56 -10.98
N THR A 131 -15.46 -1.19 -10.89
CA THR A 131 -15.92 0.19 -11.09
C THR A 131 -15.33 1.14 -10.04
N ALA A 132 -15.33 0.75 -8.76
CA ALA A 132 -14.81 1.59 -7.69
C ALA A 132 -13.29 1.85 -7.84
N TYR A 133 -12.51 0.82 -8.19
CA TYR A 133 -11.06 0.98 -8.38
C TYR A 133 -10.73 1.81 -9.62
N ALA A 134 -11.42 1.56 -10.74
CA ALA A 134 -11.24 2.34 -11.96
C ALA A 134 -11.58 3.82 -11.74
N HIS A 135 -12.67 4.12 -11.02
CA HIS A 135 -13.07 5.48 -10.70
C HIS A 135 -12.09 6.18 -9.75
N GLU A 136 -11.72 5.53 -8.64
CA GLU A 136 -10.87 6.13 -7.61
C GLU A 136 -9.48 6.50 -8.13
N TYR A 137 -8.92 5.69 -9.03
CA TYR A 137 -7.55 5.87 -9.53
C TYR A 137 -7.46 6.35 -10.97
N ALA A 138 -8.57 6.77 -11.59
CA ALA A 138 -8.59 7.25 -12.98
C ALA A 138 -7.61 8.41 -13.24
N GLU A 139 -7.52 9.34 -12.28
CA GLU A 139 -6.74 10.57 -12.38
C GLU A 139 -5.50 10.56 -11.48
N GLU A 140 -5.16 9.42 -10.87
CA GLU A 140 -3.99 9.31 -10.00
C GLU A 140 -2.73 9.02 -10.82
N PRO A 141 -1.69 9.88 -10.77
CA PRO A 141 -0.53 9.75 -11.66
C PRO A 141 0.36 8.55 -11.30
N PHE A 142 0.29 8.08 -10.06
CA PHE A 142 1.20 7.08 -9.52
C PHE A 142 0.52 5.76 -9.15
N VAL A 143 -0.80 5.72 -9.04
CA VAL A 143 -1.54 4.49 -8.75
C VAL A 143 -2.15 3.96 -10.03
N ARG A 144 -1.77 2.73 -10.40
CA ARG A 144 -2.21 2.11 -11.65
C ARG A 144 -3.02 0.87 -11.34
N VAL A 145 -4.29 0.87 -11.72
CA VAL A 145 -5.11 -0.35 -11.70
C VAL A 145 -4.71 -1.21 -12.89
N ILE A 146 -4.34 -2.45 -12.61
CA ILE A 146 -3.96 -3.45 -13.62
C ILE A 146 -4.91 -4.65 -13.56
N ASP A 147 -4.95 -5.43 -14.63
CA ASP A 147 -5.79 -6.62 -14.81
C ASP A 147 -5.07 -7.94 -14.50
N THR A 148 -3.80 -7.87 -14.09
CA THR A 148 -2.94 -9.02 -13.79
C THR A 148 -2.29 -8.91 -12.40
N TYR A 149 -1.56 -9.95 -11.99
CA TYR A 149 -0.91 -10.01 -10.69
C TYR A 149 0.32 -9.08 -10.64
N PRO A 150 0.37 -8.09 -9.73
CA PRO A 150 1.49 -7.16 -9.68
C PRO A 150 2.75 -7.84 -9.14
N ALA A 151 3.87 -7.66 -9.83
CA ALA A 151 5.20 -8.05 -9.34
C ALA A 151 5.91 -6.82 -8.74
N THR A 152 6.52 -6.96 -7.56
CA THR A 152 7.23 -5.84 -6.90
C THR A 152 8.32 -5.24 -7.79
N LYS A 153 9.03 -6.08 -8.54
CA LYS A 153 10.08 -5.68 -9.47
C LYS A 153 9.59 -4.74 -10.59
N ALA A 154 8.29 -4.82 -10.97
CA ALA A 154 7.68 -3.91 -11.95
C ALA A 154 7.47 -2.48 -11.41
N THR A 155 7.84 -2.20 -10.16
CA THR A 155 7.79 -0.87 -9.54
C THR A 155 9.15 -0.39 -9.03
N LEU A 156 10.19 -1.21 -9.16
CA LEU A 156 11.51 -0.97 -8.58
C LEU A 156 12.09 0.37 -9.03
N GLY A 157 12.49 1.22 -8.09
CA GLY A 157 13.07 2.55 -8.37
C GLY A 157 12.08 3.62 -8.83
N SER A 158 10.79 3.28 -8.99
CA SER A 158 9.74 4.23 -9.41
C SER A 158 8.83 4.64 -8.26
N ASN A 159 8.09 5.75 -8.45
CA ASN A 159 7.03 6.15 -7.52
C ASN A 159 5.69 5.44 -7.80
N TRP A 160 5.66 4.44 -8.67
CA TRP A 160 4.43 3.73 -9.01
C TRP A 160 3.95 2.82 -7.88
N CYS A 161 2.63 2.68 -7.79
CA CYS A 161 1.96 1.61 -7.07
C CYS A 161 1.02 0.88 -8.05
N LEU A 162 1.25 -0.42 -8.25
CA LEU A 162 0.38 -1.26 -9.07
C LEU A 162 -0.66 -1.91 -8.18
N VAL A 163 -1.94 -1.69 -8.51
CA VAL A 163 -3.09 -2.20 -7.76
C VAL A 163 -3.88 -3.18 -8.62
N HIS A 164 -4.20 -4.34 -8.07
CA HIS A 164 -5.10 -5.30 -8.71
C HIS A 164 -6.12 -5.78 -7.68
N ALA A 165 -7.40 -5.70 -8.01
CA ALA A 165 -8.47 -6.14 -7.12
C ALA A 165 -9.43 -7.07 -7.86
N LEU A 166 -9.74 -8.19 -7.23
CA LEU A 166 -10.68 -9.18 -7.72
C LEU A 166 -11.61 -9.63 -6.59
N VAL A 167 -12.68 -10.34 -6.98
CA VAL A 167 -13.64 -10.92 -6.06
C VAL A 167 -13.56 -12.44 -6.17
N ASP A 168 -13.35 -13.08 -5.03
CA ASP A 168 -13.65 -14.49 -4.83
C ASP A 168 -15.15 -14.61 -4.56
N GLU A 169 -15.92 -14.95 -5.59
CA GLU A 169 -17.38 -14.99 -5.54
C GLU A 169 -17.89 -16.12 -4.64
N GLU A 170 -17.20 -17.27 -4.62
CA GLU A 170 -17.58 -18.42 -3.78
C GLU A 170 -17.48 -18.08 -2.30
N ASN A 171 -16.45 -17.32 -1.91
CA ASN A 171 -16.23 -16.89 -0.52
C ASN A 171 -16.74 -15.48 -0.22
N ALA A 172 -17.43 -14.83 -1.17
CA ALA A 172 -17.88 -13.44 -1.10
C ALA A 172 -16.80 -12.50 -0.52
N ARG A 173 -15.60 -12.53 -1.09
CA ARG A 173 -14.41 -11.89 -0.53
C ARG A 173 -13.67 -11.03 -1.55
N LEU A 174 -13.31 -9.83 -1.15
CA LEU A 174 -12.34 -9.01 -1.87
C LEU A 174 -10.94 -9.60 -1.68
N VAL A 175 -10.20 -9.73 -2.78
CA VAL A 175 -8.76 -9.96 -2.77
C VAL A 175 -8.10 -8.83 -3.55
N ALA A 176 -7.39 -7.96 -2.83
CA ALA A 176 -6.74 -6.79 -3.41
C ALA A 176 -5.22 -6.82 -3.16
N PHE A 177 -4.45 -6.52 -4.18
CA PHE A 177 -3.01 -6.44 -4.15
C PHE A 177 -2.55 -5.02 -4.42
N ALA A 178 -1.51 -4.59 -3.72
CA ALA A 178 -0.75 -3.39 -4.07
C ALA A 178 0.74 -3.70 -4.01
N ALA A 179 1.45 -3.48 -5.12
CA ALA A 179 2.91 -3.57 -5.18
C ALA A 179 3.52 -2.19 -5.39
N LEU A 180 4.62 -1.90 -4.69
CA LEU A 180 5.38 -0.65 -4.80
C LEU A 180 6.85 -0.86 -4.41
N ASP A 181 7.71 0.12 -4.72
CA ASP A 181 9.04 0.21 -4.13
C ASP A 181 8.95 0.81 -2.71
N ASN A 182 9.36 0.03 -1.71
CA ASN A 182 9.26 0.40 -0.29
C ASN A 182 10.08 1.63 0.10
N LEU A 183 11.13 1.97 -0.67
CA LEU A 183 11.97 3.14 -0.44
C LEU A 183 11.54 4.36 -1.27
N VAL A 184 10.82 4.16 -2.37
CA VAL A 184 10.31 5.25 -3.21
C VAL A 184 8.87 5.57 -2.81
N LYS A 185 7.86 4.95 -3.43
CA LYS A 185 6.46 5.21 -3.08
C LYS A 185 6.15 4.85 -1.63
N GLY A 186 6.83 3.86 -1.06
CA GLY A 186 6.69 3.51 0.36
C GLY A 186 7.40 4.45 1.34
N ALA A 187 8.24 5.38 0.87
CA ALA A 187 8.98 6.29 1.74
C ALA A 187 9.32 7.63 1.05
N ALA A 188 10.51 7.75 0.44
CA ALA A 188 11.08 9.02 0.00
C ALA A 188 10.33 9.65 -1.20
N GLY A 189 9.84 8.82 -2.11
CA GLY A 189 9.01 9.25 -3.23
C GLY A 189 7.67 9.83 -2.74
N SER A 190 7.01 9.17 -1.79
CA SER A 190 5.83 9.75 -1.12
C SER A 190 6.14 11.06 -0.40
N ALA A 191 7.31 11.19 0.22
CA ALA A 191 7.71 12.42 0.89
C ALA A 191 7.88 13.58 -0.10
N LEU A 192 8.48 13.33 -1.27
CA LEU A 192 8.61 14.32 -2.33
C LEU A 192 7.25 14.64 -2.98
N GLN A 193 6.39 13.64 -3.18
CA GLN A 193 5.03 13.85 -3.69
C GLN A 193 4.21 14.74 -2.75
N ASN A 194 4.29 14.48 -1.43
CA ASN A 194 3.72 15.32 -0.38
C ASN A 194 4.27 16.75 -0.41
N PHE A 195 5.58 16.90 -0.60
CA PHE A 195 6.24 18.20 -0.72
C PHE A 195 5.69 18.97 -1.94
N ASN A 196 5.62 18.35 -3.11
CA ASN A 196 5.07 18.97 -4.31
C ASN A 196 3.62 19.43 -4.09
N ALA A 197 2.77 18.54 -3.57
CA ALA A 197 1.36 18.85 -3.27
C ALA A 197 1.21 20.02 -2.29
N ARG A 198 2.07 20.09 -1.26
CA ARG A 198 2.07 21.18 -0.27
C ARG A 198 2.39 22.54 -0.89
N PHE A 199 3.37 22.59 -1.77
CA PHE A 199 3.87 23.84 -2.37
C PHE A 199 3.18 24.20 -3.70
N GLY A 200 2.26 23.38 -4.19
CA GLY A 200 1.53 23.62 -5.43
C GLY A 200 2.36 23.38 -6.70
N TYR A 201 3.47 22.63 -6.60
CA TYR A 201 4.19 22.14 -7.77
C TYR A 201 3.39 21.00 -8.43
N PRO A 202 3.64 20.69 -9.72
CA PRO A 202 3.17 19.46 -10.31
C PRO A 202 3.51 18.27 -9.42
N GLU A 203 2.51 17.48 -9.06
CA GLU A 203 2.67 16.37 -8.11
C GLU A 203 3.73 15.36 -8.56
N THR A 204 3.89 15.23 -9.88
CA THR A 204 4.87 14.34 -10.51
C THR A 204 6.29 14.88 -10.59
N MET A 205 6.52 16.16 -10.27
CA MET A 205 7.83 16.80 -10.44
C MET A 205 8.93 16.05 -9.68
N GLY A 206 9.92 15.54 -10.42
CA GLY A 206 11.04 14.78 -9.86
C GLY A 206 10.73 13.31 -9.54
N LEU A 207 9.57 12.79 -9.95
CA LEU A 207 9.07 11.43 -9.64
C LEU A 207 8.66 10.63 -10.89
N GLU A 208 9.08 11.08 -12.08
CA GLU A 208 8.67 10.50 -13.38
C GLU A 208 9.56 9.33 -13.82
N ALA A 209 10.53 8.93 -13.00
CA ALA A 209 11.39 7.79 -13.26
C ALA A 209 10.56 6.52 -13.46
N LEU A 210 10.80 5.85 -14.58
CA LEU A 210 10.19 4.56 -14.88
C LEU A 210 10.81 3.45 -14.02
N PRO A 211 10.08 2.34 -13.79
CA PRO A 211 10.63 1.19 -13.10
C PRO A 211 11.91 0.66 -13.75
N LEU A 212 12.88 0.30 -12.93
CA LEU A 212 14.10 -0.38 -13.35
C LEU A 212 13.81 -1.86 -13.54
N TRP A 213 14.15 -2.39 -14.73
CA TRP A 213 13.97 -3.78 -15.09
C TRP A 213 15.13 -4.28 -15.98
N PRO A 214 15.59 -5.55 -15.87
CA PRO A 214 15.27 -6.51 -14.83
C PRO A 214 16.02 -6.19 -13.54
#